data_AF-D8UJF4-F1
#
_entry.id   AF-D8UJF4-F1
#
_cell.length_a   1.000
_cell.length_b   1.000
_cell.length_c   1.000
_cell.angle_alpha   90.00
_cell.angle_beta   90.00
_cell.angle_gamma   90.00
#
_symmetry.space_group_name_H-M   'P 1'
#
loop_
_entity.id
_entity.type
_entity.pdbx_description
1 polymer ?
#
loop_
_entity_poly.entity_id
_entity_poly.type
_entity_poly.pdbx_seq_one_letter_code
_entity_poly.pdbx_strand_id
1 'polypeptide(L)'
;MHTYAHTYIHTCNQQVATDAWTVRRGEISGIRPSLSAAVFPGVPSGNPPSVNVSYTINGTYNRPGYHFGYADWDSPVWQSTGLYALPGQAITVTLSTLSAVGRGLQVQIGAHTDDLTGKTTWYRVPHIVNRFDLNTTVTSAANPLGGPVFILVPVGATLGSVQITIGGAIRAPYFRLNVTQLNDWNSTIRNYPAPWAELDSGKLVLMLPSRAIRNITNPVPLLEHWNLVMDHMANLANITSARAREERFLVDADISAGWMHSGYPVMAADMYVCMYIHVWMHVQAQGAWGPYHELGHNHQWSEMQFSGTTESFVNLFTVYVLEMTGVPQTAWGNWDNVSPTGRAALRAKYFADGANWARDWDVWVALDTYLQLKEGFGWNFYRRLYTAYQQMPLPLPADNVQTWIQTSSKMAGVNLVPFYQKWNFTVTQDTINAVASLPTWTSNPFNAQG
;
A
#
# COMPACT_ATOMS: atom_id res chain seq x y z
N MET A 1 -25.48 34.11 19.09
CA MET A 1 -24.44 33.48 18.23
C MET A 1 -24.16 32.02 18.58
N HIS A 2 -24.32 31.56 19.83
CA HIS A 2 -24.09 30.15 20.20
C HIS A 2 -25.15 29.15 19.70
N THR A 3 -26.42 29.54 19.56
CA THR A 3 -27.49 28.65 19.08
C THR A 3 -27.37 28.32 17.59
N TYR A 4 -26.97 29.28 16.75
CA TYR A 4 -26.78 29.05 15.31
C TYR A 4 -25.64 28.08 15.01
N ALA A 5 -24.53 28.14 15.75
CA ALA A 5 -23.40 27.23 15.56
C ALA A 5 -23.76 25.77 15.90
N HIS A 6 -24.50 25.54 16.99
CA HIS A 6 -24.94 24.19 17.37
C HIS A 6 -25.96 23.59 16.40
N THR A 7 -26.92 24.38 15.90
CA THR A 7 -27.89 23.88 14.90
C THR A 7 -27.21 23.60 13.57
N TYR A 8 -26.28 24.45 13.12
CA TYR A 8 -25.55 24.28 11.87
C TYR A 8 -24.60 23.07 11.89
N ILE A 9 -23.93 22.81 13.02
CA ILE A 9 -23.10 21.60 13.21
C ILE A 9 -23.98 20.34 13.19
N HIS A 10 -25.17 20.37 13.81
CA HIS A 10 -26.09 19.22 13.79
C HIS A 10 -26.69 18.93 12.41
N THR A 11 -27.10 19.93 11.62
CA THR A 11 -27.59 19.71 10.25
C THR A 11 -26.49 19.31 9.28
N CYS A 12 -25.27 19.85 9.44
CA CYS A 12 -24.11 19.41 8.65
C CYS A 12 -23.80 17.92 8.89
N ASN A 13 -23.81 17.48 10.15
CA ASN A 13 -23.61 16.08 10.51
C ASN A 13 -24.73 15.16 10.00
N GLN A 14 -25.99 15.62 9.97
CA GLN A 14 -27.10 14.83 9.40
C GLN A 14 -26.98 14.68 7.88
N GLN A 15 -26.60 15.74 7.15
CA GLN A 15 -26.40 15.66 5.70
C GLN A 15 -25.22 14.74 5.35
N VAL A 16 -24.09 14.87 6.06
CA VAL A 16 -22.92 14.00 5.89
C VAL A 16 -23.27 12.54 6.18
N ALA A 17 -24.05 12.27 7.24
CA ALA A 17 -24.55 10.93 7.53
C ALA A 17 -25.48 10.41 6.42
N THR A 18 -26.39 11.24 5.91
CA THR A 18 -27.33 10.88 4.84
C THR A 18 -26.61 10.58 3.53
N ASP A 19 -25.61 11.38 3.18
CA ASP A 19 -24.74 11.17 2.03
C ASP A 19 -23.98 9.84 2.18
N ALA A 20 -23.39 9.58 3.35
CA ALA A 20 -22.71 8.32 3.64
C ALA A 20 -23.65 7.10 3.54
N TRP A 21 -24.89 7.22 4.03
CA TRP A 21 -25.91 6.17 3.88
C TRP A 21 -26.32 5.94 2.43
N THR A 22 -26.46 7.00 1.63
CA THR A 22 -26.82 6.92 0.21
C THR A 22 -25.71 6.24 -0.59
N VAL A 23 -24.45 6.61 -0.34
CA VAL A 23 -23.26 5.93 -0.89
C VAL A 23 -23.29 4.45 -0.53
N ARG A 24 -23.47 4.12 0.76
CA ARG A 24 -23.46 2.73 1.25
C ARG A 24 -24.56 1.85 0.64
N ARG A 25 -25.74 2.39 0.33
CA ARG A 25 -26.85 1.62 -0.23
C ARG A 25 -26.75 1.38 -1.73
N GLY A 26 -25.92 2.12 -2.46
CA GLY A 26 -25.78 1.97 -3.91
C GLY A 26 -27.07 2.29 -4.68
N GLU A 27 -27.95 3.15 -4.14
CA GLU A 27 -29.20 3.52 -4.82
C GLU A 27 -28.94 4.65 -5.82
N ILE A 28 -29.20 4.39 -7.12
CA ILE A 28 -29.05 5.40 -8.19
C ILE A 28 -30.33 6.21 -8.46
N SER A 29 -31.49 5.71 -8.03
CA SER A 29 -32.77 6.39 -8.26
C SER A 29 -32.85 7.66 -7.42
N GLY A 30 -33.01 8.81 -8.08
CA GLY A 30 -33.13 10.09 -7.38
C GLY A 30 -31.83 10.61 -6.75
N ILE A 31 -30.67 10.05 -7.14
CA ILE A 31 -29.37 10.52 -6.66
C ILE A 31 -29.16 12.00 -6.96
N ARG A 32 -28.60 12.76 -6.01
CA ARG A 32 -28.32 14.19 -6.13
C ARG A 32 -26.85 14.46 -5.79
N PRO A 33 -26.24 15.51 -6.36
CA PRO A 33 -24.90 15.92 -5.94
C PRO A 33 -24.90 16.28 -4.46
N SER A 34 -23.98 15.69 -3.70
CA SER A 34 -23.72 16.07 -2.31
C SER A 34 -23.01 17.42 -2.28
N LEU A 35 -23.36 18.27 -1.31
CA LEU A 35 -22.66 19.53 -1.06
C LEU A 35 -21.19 19.29 -0.63
N SER A 36 -20.91 18.13 -0.02
CA SER A 36 -19.57 17.76 0.42
C SER A 36 -18.64 17.47 -0.75
N ALA A 37 -19.18 17.20 -1.95
CA ALA A 37 -18.39 16.90 -3.14
C ALA A 37 -17.43 18.04 -3.50
N ALA A 38 -17.79 19.29 -3.24
CA ALA A 38 -16.94 20.45 -3.48
C ALA A 38 -15.72 20.51 -2.54
N VAL A 39 -15.82 19.89 -1.36
CA VAL A 39 -14.73 19.79 -0.38
C VAL A 39 -13.87 18.57 -0.68
N PHE A 40 -14.48 17.39 -0.81
CA PHE A 40 -13.80 16.13 -1.09
C PHE A 40 -14.77 15.11 -1.71
N PRO A 41 -14.39 14.36 -2.77
CA PRO A 41 -13.09 14.33 -3.44
C PRO A 41 -12.83 15.54 -4.36
N GLY A 42 -13.72 16.53 -4.38
CA GLY A 42 -13.58 17.76 -5.17
C GLY A 42 -14.39 17.69 -6.46
N VAL A 43 -14.55 18.86 -7.09
CA VAL A 43 -15.22 19.01 -8.40
C VAL A 43 -14.26 19.59 -9.42
N PRO A 44 -14.40 19.27 -10.72
CA PRO A 44 -13.62 19.94 -11.74
C PRO A 44 -13.94 21.43 -11.80
N SER A 45 -13.00 22.24 -12.28
CA SER A 45 -13.26 23.65 -12.58
C SER A 45 -14.16 23.79 -13.81
N GLY A 46 -15.20 24.61 -13.70
CA GLY A 46 -16.13 24.88 -14.80
C GLY A 46 -17.07 23.71 -15.10
N ASN A 47 -17.54 23.60 -16.34
CA ASN A 47 -18.44 22.54 -16.78
C ASN A 47 -17.80 21.75 -17.93
N PRO A 48 -16.82 20.88 -17.65
CA PRO A 48 -16.12 20.14 -18.69
C PRO A 48 -17.08 19.21 -19.44
N PRO A 49 -16.90 19.05 -20.77
CA PRO A 49 -17.76 18.17 -21.54
C PRO A 49 -17.57 16.71 -21.12
N SER A 50 -18.69 15.99 -21.02
CA SER A 50 -18.67 14.54 -20.84
C SER A 50 -18.12 13.84 -22.08
N VAL A 51 -17.43 12.73 -21.87
CA VAL A 51 -16.87 11.89 -22.92
C VAL A 51 -17.54 10.52 -22.97
N ASN A 52 -17.37 9.85 -24.11
CA ASN A 52 -17.64 8.43 -24.27
C ASN A 52 -16.35 7.74 -24.72
N VAL A 53 -15.84 6.82 -23.92
CA VAL A 53 -14.49 6.24 -24.10
C VAL A 53 -14.58 4.73 -24.05
N SER A 54 -14.04 4.09 -25.09
CA SER A 54 -13.90 2.63 -25.16
C SER A 54 -12.45 2.22 -24.92
N TYR A 55 -12.24 1.17 -24.16
CA TYR A 55 -10.93 0.55 -23.95
C TYR A 55 -11.06 -0.94 -23.65
N THR A 56 -9.96 -1.65 -23.84
CA THR A 56 -9.82 -3.07 -23.52
C THR A 56 -9.10 -3.19 -22.18
N ILE A 57 -9.71 -3.86 -21.22
CA ILE A 57 -9.08 -4.19 -19.93
C ILE A 57 -8.64 -5.65 -19.90
N ASN A 58 -7.68 -5.97 -19.03
CA ASN A 58 -7.37 -7.34 -18.68
C ASN A 58 -8.38 -7.83 -17.63
N GLY A 59 -9.30 -8.71 -18.04
CA GLY A 59 -10.30 -9.36 -17.18
C GLY A 59 -9.80 -10.64 -16.51
N THR A 60 -8.49 -10.83 -16.41
CA THR A 60 -7.86 -11.98 -15.74
C THR A 60 -7.12 -11.53 -14.48
N TYR A 61 -7.42 -12.15 -13.35
CA TYR A 61 -6.66 -11.97 -12.11
C TYR A 61 -6.41 -13.31 -11.41
N ASN A 62 -5.17 -13.78 -11.52
CA ASN A 62 -4.70 -14.97 -10.82
C ASN A 62 -4.09 -14.54 -9.49
N ARG A 63 -4.78 -14.86 -8.38
CA ARG A 63 -4.26 -14.60 -7.03
C ARG A 63 -2.91 -15.31 -6.87
N PRO A 64 -1.83 -14.60 -6.52
CA PRO A 64 -0.59 -15.26 -6.15
C PRO A 64 -0.78 -16.16 -4.93
N GLY A 65 -0.02 -17.25 -4.87
CA GLY A 65 0.07 -18.10 -3.66
C GLY A 65 0.84 -17.45 -2.51
N TYR A 66 0.87 -16.12 -2.44
CA TYR A 66 1.57 -15.38 -1.38
C TYR A 66 0.69 -15.30 -0.13
N HIS A 67 1.36 -15.40 1.02
CA HIS A 67 0.77 -15.19 2.34
C HIS A 67 1.19 -13.82 2.90
N PHE A 68 1.19 -12.79 2.05
CA PHE A 68 1.42 -11.42 2.47
C PHE A 68 0.12 -10.83 3.02
N GLY A 69 0.01 -10.78 4.35
CA GLY A 69 -1.25 -10.47 5.04
C GLY A 69 -1.78 -9.06 4.80
N TYR A 70 -0.90 -8.07 4.58
CA TYR A 70 -1.28 -6.66 4.49
C TYR A 70 -1.62 -6.19 3.08
N ALA A 71 -1.19 -6.93 2.06
CA ALA A 71 -1.38 -6.56 0.67
C ALA A 71 -2.81 -6.79 0.15
N ASP A 72 -3.68 -7.44 0.92
CA ASP A 72 -5.08 -7.73 0.55
C ASP A 72 -5.23 -8.34 -0.87
N TRP A 73 -4.53 -9.46 -1.10
CA TRP A 73 -4.55 -10.18 -2.38
C TRP A 73 -5.92 -10.77 -2.75
N ASP A 74 -6.83 -10.86 -1.78
CA ASP A 74 -8.21 -11.33 -1.96
C ASP A 74 -9.17 -10.22 -2.42
N SER A 75 -8.69 -8.97 -2.51
CA SER A 75 -9.44 -7.88 -3.13
C SER A 75 -9.43 -7.94 -4.66
N PRO A 76 -10.51 -7.50 -5.34
CA PRO A 76 -10.54 -7.33 -6.79
C PRO A 76 -9.41 -6.43 -7.31
N VAL A 77 -8.93 -6.68 -8.52
CA VAL A 77 -7.97 -5.80 -9.20
C VAL A 77 -8.69 -4.59 -9.75
N TRP A 78 -8.12 -3.42 -9.54
CA TRP A 78 -8.66 -2.17 -10.07
C TRP A 78 -8.01 -1.86 -11.42
N GLN A 79 -8.80 -1.82 -12.47
CA GLN A 79 -8.39 -1.35 -13.79
C GLN A 79 -8.65 0.16 -13.88
N SER A 80 -7.56 0.94 -13.96
CA SER A 80 -7.60 2.40 -14.11
C SER A 80 -8.19 2.80 -15.46
N THR A 81 -9.02 3.84 -15.46
CA THR A 81 -9.77 4.27 -16.67
C THR A 81 -9.35 5.65 -17.16
N GLY A 82 -8.69 6.45 -16.32
CA GLY A 82 -8.44 7.87 -16.61
C GLY A 82 -9.73 8.69 -16.72
N LEU A 83 -10.81 8.27 -16.05
CA LEU A 83 -12.10 8.95 -16.04
C LEU A 83 -12.52 9.32 -14.62
N TYR A 84 -13.36 10.35 -14.54
CA TYR A 84 -13.95 10.84 -13.30
C TYR A 84 -15.45 11.06 -13.49
N ALA A 85 -16.28 10.51 -12.62
CA ALA A 85 -17.73 10.71 -12.61
C ALA A 85 -18.07 11.99 -11.84
N LEU A 86 -18.90 12.85 -12.43
CA LEU A 86 -19.35 14.08 -11.77
C LEU A 86 -20.31 13.77 -10.61
N PRO A 87 -20.32 14.58 -9.53
CA PRO A 87 -21.18 14.35 -8.38
C PRO A 87 -22.66 14.24 -8.77
N GLY A 88 -23.31 13.15 -8.35
CA GLY A 88 -24.73 12.90 -8.61
C GLY A 88 -25.11 12.67 -10.08
N GLN A 89 -24.15 12.69 -11.01
CA GLN A 89 -24.41 12.41 -12.41
C GLN A 89 -24.14 10.93 -12.71
N ALA A 90 -25.09 10.28 -13.39
CA ALA A 90 -24.92 8.91 -13.81
C ALA A 90 -23.93 8.80 -14.98
N ILE A 91 -23.07 7.79 -14.90
CA ILE A 91 -22.28 7.27 -16.02
C ILE A 91 -22.92 5.97 -16.51
N THR A 92 -22.69 5.65 -17.77
CA THR A 92 -23.11 4.39 -18.38
C THR A 92 -21.89 3.53 -18.67
N VAL A 93 -21.90 2.29 -18.21
CA VAL A 93 -20.88 1.28 -18.53
C VAL A 93 -21.50 0.23 -19.44
N THR A 94 -20.94 0.09 -20.64
CA THR A 94 -21.37 -0.88 -21.65
C THR A 94 -20.29 -1.95 -21.82
N LEU A 95 -20.64 -3.22 -21.56
CA LEU A 95 -19.79 -4.38 -21.83
C LEU A 95 -20.01 -4.84 -23.28
N SER A 96 -19.03 -4.59 -24.15
CA SER A 96 -19.06 -5.07 -25.53
C SER A 96 -18.67 -6.55 -25.62
N THR A 97 -17.85 -7.04 -24.68
CA THR A 97 -17.55 -8.47 -24.53
C THR A 97 -18.67 -9.16 -23.75
N LEU A 98 -19.65 -9.74 -24.45
CA LEU A 98 -20.84 -10.34 -23.83
C LEU A 98 -20.54 -11.48 -22.86
N SER A 99 -19.46 -12.23 -23.07
CA SER A 99 -19.04 -13.33 -22.17
C SER A 99 -18.58 -12.86 -20.79
N ALA A 100 -18.34 -11.55 -20.61
CA ALA A 100 -17.97 -10.94 -19.34
C ALA A 100 -19.18 -10.48 -18.49
N VAL A 101 -20.38 -10.41 -19.09
CA VAL A 101 -21.61 -9.99 -18.40
C VAL A 101 -21.96 -10.97 -17.28
N GLY A 102 -22.21 -10.47 -16.07
CA GLY A 102 -22.56 -11.30 -14.92
C GLY A 102 -21.42 -12.18 -14.39
N ARG A 103 -20.17 -11.89 -14.76
CA ARG A 103 -18.98 -12.64 -14.32
C ARG A 103 -18.26 -12.02 -13.13
N GLY A 104 -18.97 -11.22 -12.34
CA GLY A 104 -18.45 -10.58 -11.12
C GLY A 104 -17.62 -9.33 -11.35
N LEU A 105 -17.55 -8.80 -12.58
CA LEU A 105 -16.98 -7.48 -12.82
C LEU A 105 -17.85 -6.40 -12.15
N GLN A 106 -17.21 -5.37 -11.60
CA GLN A 106 -17.91 -4.22 -11.03
C GLN A 106 -17.36 -2.91 -11.61
N VAL A 107 -18.17 -1.86 -11.63
CA VAL A 107 -17.67 -0.49 -11.74
C VAL A 107 -17.60 0.13 -10.35
N GLN A 108 -16.48 0.79 -10.04
CA GLN A 108 -16.28 1.55 -8.82
C GLN A 108 -16.18 3.04 -9.14
N ILE A 109 -16.85 3.90 -8.36
CA ILE A 109 -16.73 5.35 -8.41
C ILE A 109 -16.23 5.83 -7.04
N GLY A 110 -15.05 6.44 -7.03
CA GLY A 110 -14.30 6.81 -5.82
C GLY A 110 -13.08 5.90 -5.60
N ALA A 111 -12.04 6.43 -4.96
CA ALA A 111 -10.81 5.69 -4.65
C ALA A 111 -10.56 5.49 -3.15
N HIS A 112 -11.11 6.35 -2.29
CA HIS A 112 -10.82 6.40 -0.86
C HIS A 112 -11.68 5.39 -0.10
N THR A 113 -11.16 4.18 0.07
CA THR A 113 -11.89 3.02 0.61
C THR A 113 -11.96 2.97 2.12
N ASP A 114 -11.21 3.82 2.83
CA ASP A 114 -11.23 3.88 4.28
C ASP A 114 -12.61 4.24 4.83
N ASP A 115 -13.08 3.41 5.77
CA ASP A 115 -14.25 3.65 6.59
C ASP A 115 -13.88 4.50 7.81
N LEU A 116 -14.40 5.72 7.86
CA LEU A 116 -14.12 6.66 8.94
C LEU A 116 -15.22 6.69 10.01
N THR A 117 -16.27 5.87 9.91
CA THR A 117 -17.44 5.94 10.79
C THR A 117 -17.09 5.75 12.26
N GLY A 118 -16.01 5.03 12.57
CA GLY A 118 -15.49 4.84 13.93
C GLY A 118 -14.76 6.06 14.52
N LYS A 119 -14.47 7.10 13.73
CA LYS A 119 -13.76 8.30 14.20
C LYS A 119 -14.70 9.29 14.87
N THR A 120 -14.17 10.02 15.83
CA THR A 120 -14.89 11.10 16.55
C THR A 120 -14.97 12.41 15.75
N THR A 121 -14.09 12.59 14.77
CA THR A 121 -14.06 13.75 13.87
C THR A 121 -13.72 13.27 12.47
N TRP A 122 -14.39 13.85 11.48
CA TRP A 122 -14.22 13.49 10.07
C TRP A 122 -13.75 14.72 9.28
N TYR A 123 -12.69 14.56 8.49
CA TYR A 123 -12.24 15.59 7.54
C TYR A 123 -12.80 15.41 6.12
N ARG A 124 -13.53 14.31 5.88
CA ARG A 124 -14.35 14.05 4.70
C ARG A 124 -15.54 13.16 5.04
N VAL A 125 -16.49 12.98 4.12
CA VAL A 125 -17.58 12.01 4.32
C VAL A 125 -16.99 10.62 4.60
N PRO A 126 -17.51 9.86 5.60
CA PRO A 126 -16.89 8.60 6.04
C PRO A 126 -16.81 7.50 4.98
N HIS A 127 -17.79 7.46 4.07
CA HIS A 127 -17.82 6.55 2.94
C HIS A 127 -18.05 7.33 1.65
N ILE A 128 -17.15 7.17 0.69
CA ILE A 128 -17.22 7.91 -0.58
C ILE A 128 -17.04 7.03 -1.82
N VAL A 129 -17.12 5.72 -1.66
CA VAL A 129 -16.96 4.74 -2.74
C VAL A 129 -18.28 4.03 -2.99
N ASN A 130 -18.75 4.07 -4.24
CA ASN A 130 -19.87 3.27 -4.72
C ASN A 130 -19.37 2.18 -5.66
N ARG A 131 -19.96 0.99 -5.58
CA ARG A 131 -19.70 -0.14 -6.48
C ARG A 131 -21.01 -0.64 -7.07
N PHE A 132 -20.97 -1.03 -8.34
CA PHE A 132 -22.12 -1.58 -9.06
C PHE A 132 -21.69 -2.79 -9.88
N ASP A 133 -22.44 -3.89 -9.78
CA ASP A 133 -22.18 -5.11 -10.55
C ASP A 133 -22.53 -4.92 -12.02
N LEU A 134 -21.66 -5.39 -12.91
CA LEU A 134 -21.87 -5.37 -14.36
C LEU A 134 -22.61 -6.65 -14.81
N ASN A 135 -23.83 -6.83 -14.28
CA ASN A 135 -24.68 -8.01 -14.54
C ASN A 135 -25.49 -7.93 -15.84
N THR A 136 -25.51 -6.76 -16.48
CA THR A 136 -26.18 -6.51 -17.76
C THR A 136 -25.20 -5.88 -18.75
N THR A 137 -25.50 -5.97 -20.04
CA THR A 137 -24.69 -5.37 -21.12
C THR A 137 -24.51 -3.87 -20.93
N VAL A 138 -25.52 -3.19 -20.38
CA VAL A 138 -25.48 -1.77 -20.05
C VAL A 138 -25.85 -1.60 -18.59
N THR A 139 -24.97 -0.97 -17.81
CA THR A 139 -25.16 -0.69 -16.38
C THR A 139 -25.04 0.81 -16.14
N SER A 140 -25.97 1.39 -15.39
CA SER A 140 -25.88 2.78 -14.93
C SER A 140 -25.24 2.82 -13.54
N ALA A 141 -24.31 3.73 -13.32
CA ALA A 141 -23.59 3.88 -12.05
C ALA A 141 -23.47 5.37 -11.69
N ALA A 142 -23.55 5.69 -10.41
CA ALA A 142 -23.44 7.07 -9.93
C ALA A 142 -22.91 7.12 -8.49
N ASN A 143 -22.36 8.27 -8.10
CA ASN A 143 -21.92 8.55 -6.73
C ASN A 143 -22.31 10.00 -6.38
N PRO A 144 -22.98 10.27 -5.24
CA PRO A 144 -23.38 11.63 -4.86
C PRO A 144 -22.19 12.58 -4.76
N LEU A 145 -20.99 12.07 -4.44
CA LEU A 145 -19.75 12.82 -4.27
C LEU A 145 -18.90 12.86 -5.54
N GLY A 146 -19.23 12.06 -6.55
CA GLY A 146 -18.37 11.84 -7.71
C GLY A 146 -17.11 11.06 -7.35
N GLY A 147 -16.18 10.94 -8.29
CA GLY A 147 -14.90 10.30 -8.03
C GLY A 147 -14.24 9.67 -9.27
N PRO A 148 -12.96 9.26 -9.16
CA PRO A 148 -12.31 8.46 -10.18
C PRO A 148 -13.10 7.16 -10.46
N VAL A 149 -13.12 6.73 -11.71
CA VAL A 149 -13.85 5.53 -12.15
C VAL A 149 -12.88 4.38 -12.35
N PHE A 150 -13.19 3.21 -11.82
CA PHE A 150 -12.41 1.97 -11.99
C PHE A 150 -13.32 0.83 -12.45
N ILE A 151 -12.75 -0.14 -13.18
CA ILE A 151 -13.40 -1.44 -13.36
C ILE A 151 -12.70 -2.45 -12.45
N LEU A 152 -13.46 -3.13 -11.61
CA LEU A 152 -12.97 -4.15 -10.70
C LEU A 152 -13.06 -5.53 -11.34
N VAL A 153 -11.94 -6.24 -11.34
CA VAL A 153 -11.82 -7.61 -11.83
C VAL A 153 -11.71 -8.54 -10.63
N PRO A 154 -12.65 -9.48 -10.44
CA PRO A 154 -12.69 -10.30 -9.24
C PRO A 154 -11.54 -11.32 -9.22
N VAL A 155 -11.21 -11.78 -8.01
CA VAL A 155 -10.18 -12.79 -7.79
C VAL A 155 -10.52 -14.10 -8.49
N GLY A 156 -9.55 -14.68 -9.19
CA GLY A 156 -9.73 -15.90 -9.96
C GLY A 156 -10.45 -15.71 -11.31
N ALA A 157 -10.76 -14.47 -11.72
CA ALA A 157 -11.31 -14.22 -13.04
C ALA A 157 -10.32 -14.64 -14.13
N THR A 158 -10.84 -15.24 -15.20
CA THR A 158 -10.07 -15.65 -16.40
C THR A 158 -10.80 -15.23 -17.68
N LEU A 159 -11.23 -13.97 -17.74
CA LEU A 159 -12.07 -13.46 -18.84
C LEU A 159 -11.24 -13.03 -20.08
N GLY A 160 -9.92 -12.95 -19.95
CA GLY A 160 -9.05 -12.45 -21.01
C GLY A 160 -9.30 -10.96 -21.28
N SER A 161 -9.22 -10.55 -22.54
CA SER A 161 -9.46 -9.16 -22.94
C SER A 161 -10.96 -8.83 -22.91
N VAL A 162 -11.35 -7.85 -22.09
CA VAL A 162 -12.74 -7.39 -21.98
C VAL A 162 -12.86 -5.97 -22.55
N GLN A 163 -13.72 -5.80 -23.55
CA GLN A 163 -14.01 -4.50 -24.16
C GLN A 163 -15.13 -3.81 -23.41
N ILE A 164 -14.87 -2.58 -22.97
CA ILE A 164 -15.77 -1.76 -22.17
C ILE A 164 -15.86 -0.37 -22.77
N THR A 165 -17.04 0.21 -22.73
CA THR A 165 -17.28 1.62 -23.08
C THR A 165 -17.89 2.34 -21.88
N ILE A 166 -17.31 3.46 -21.47
CA ILE A 166 -17.85 4.32 -20.41
C ILE A 166 -18.26 5.67 -20.98
N GLY A 167 -19.53 6.01 -20.82
CA GLY A 167 -20.13 7.28 -21.23
C GLY A 167 -20.58 8.14 -20.05
N GLY A 168 -20.56 9.47 -20.21
CA GLY A 168 -21.08 10.41 -19.22
C GLY A 168 -20.07 10.87 -18.17
N ALA A 169 -18.84 10.35 -18.20
CA ALA A 169 -17.73 10.78 -17.34
C ALA A 169 -16.93 11.91 -17.98
N ILE A 170 -16.02 12.54 -17.24
CA ILE A 170 -15.01 13.49 -17.75
C ILE A 170 -13.62 12.84 -17.74
N ARG A 171 -12.69 13.38 -18.53
CA ARG A 171 -11.29 12.92 -18.52
C ARG A 171 -10.58 13.34 -17.22
N ALA A 172 -9.77 12.43 -16.69
CA ALA A 172 -8.85 12.67 -15.60
C ALA A 172 -7.40 12.55 -16.09
N PRO A 173 -6.45 13.33 -15.52
CA PRO A 173 -5.04 13.15 -15.84
C PRO A 173 -4.57 11.74 -15.47
N TYR A 174 -4.10 11.00 -16.47
CA TYR A 174 -3.61 9.64 -16.28
C TYR A 174 -2.39 9.41 -17.17
N PHE A 175 -1.25 9.14 -16.53
CA PHE A 175 -0.02 8.78 -17.22
C PHE A 175 0.34 7.34 -16.88
N ARG A 176 0.53 6.50 -17.90
CA ARG A 176 1.07 5.15 -17.74
C ARG A 176 2.43 5.03 -18.42
N LEU A 177 3.42 4.59 -17.65
CA LEU A 177 4.78 4.38 -18.12
C LEU A 177 4.79 3.45 -19.35
N ASN A 178 5.57 3.80 -20.38
CA ASN A 178 5.67 3.09 -21.66
C ASN A 178 4.38 2.98 -22.48
N VAL A 179 3.30 3.69 -22.09
CA VAL A 179 2.03 3.72 -22.83
C VAL A 179 1.67 5.16 -23.22
N THR A 180 1.67 6.08 -22.26
CA THR A 180 1.36 7.48 -22.50
C THR A 180 2.55 8.21 -23.13
N GLN A 181 2.32 8.87 -24.26
CA GLN A 181 3.35 9.68 -24.90
C GLN A 181 3.61 10.97 -24.11
N LEU A 182 4.89 11.33 -23.95
CA LEU A 182 5.28 12.52 -23.19
C LEU A 182 4.77 13.83 -23.81
N ASN A 183 4.63 13.86 -25.13
CA ASN A 183 4.06 15.02 -25.84
C ASN A 183 2.56 15.18 -25.54
N ASP A 184 1.79 14.10 -25.53
CA ASP A 184 0.36 14.12 -25.18
C ASP A 184 0.18 14.49 -23.71
N TRP A 185 1.05 13.97 -22.85
CA TRP A 185 1.10 14.34 -21.44
C TRP A 185 1.24 15.84 -21.24
N ASN A 186 2.25 16.45 -21.87
CA ASN A 186 2.57 17.87 -21.69
C ASN A 186 1.55 18.80 -22.33
N SER A 187 1.07 18.45 -23.52
CA SER A 187 0.15 19.28 -24.30
C SER A 187 -1.29 19.22 -23.79
N THR A 188 -1.73 18.04 -23.32
CA THR A 188 -3.16 17.77 -23.13
C THR A 188 -3.46 17.06 -21.81
N ILE A 189 -2.93 15.86 -21.61
CA ILE A 189 -3.44 14.91 -20.59
C ILE A 189 -3.28 15.45 -19.17
N ARG A 190 -2.13 16.05 -18.83
CA ARG A 190 -1.91 16.58 -17.47
C ARG A 190 -2.88 17.69 -17.09
N ASN A 191 -3.49 18.35 -18.09
CA ASN A 191 -4.41 19.46 -17.92
C ASN A 191 -5.88 19.03 -17.96
N TYR A 192 -6.18 17.72 -18.01
CA TYR A 192 -7.56 17.26 -17.93
C TYR A 192 -8.26 17.74 -16.64
N PRO A 193 -9.58 17.99 -16.72
CA PRO A 193 -10.28 18.84 -15.76
C PRO A 193 -10.55 18.17 -14.41
N ALA A 194 -10.50 16.84 -14.32
CA ALA A 194 -10.78 16.13 -13.07
C ALA A 194 -9.89 16.60 -11.91
N PRO A 195 -10.37 16.51 -10.66
CA PRO A 195 -9.62 16.91 -9.47
C PRO A 195 -8.58 15.88 -9.01
N TRP A 196 -8.65 14.65 -9.52
CA TRP A 196 -7.74 13.54 -9.19
C TRP A 196 -7.05 12.98 -10.42
N ALA A 197 -5.85 12.45 -10.21
CA ALA A 197 -4.98 11.92 -11.24
C ALA A 197 -4.32 10.60 -10.83
N GLU A 198 -3.86 9.87 -11.83
CA GLU A 198 -3.10 8.63 -11.66
C GLU A 198 -1.76 8.71 -12.41
N LEU A 199 -0.66 8.33 -11.73
CA LEU A 199 0.63 8.03 -12.36
C LEU A 199 0.93 6.55 -12.16
N ASP A 200 0.90 5.77 -13.24
CA ASP A 200 0.98 4.31 -13.22
C ASP A 200 2.32 3.83 -13.79
N SER A 201 3.11 3.14 -12.95
CA SER A 201 4.39 2.57 -13.33
C SER A 201 4.27 1.19 -14.02
N GLY A 202 3.09 0.58 -13.99
CA GLY A 202 2.82 -0.83 -14.30
C GLY A 202 3.03 -1.79 -13.12
N LYS A 203 3.51 -1.30 -11.97
CA LYS A 203 3.65 -2.07 -10.71
C LYS A 203 3.06 -1.35 -9.51
N LEU A 204 3.06 -0.01 -9.53
CA LEU A 204 2.49 0.86 -8.52
C LEU A 204 1.76 2.02 -9.22
N VAL A 205 0.53 2.30 -8.78
CA VAL A 205 -0.22 3.48 -9.22
C VAL A 205 -0.27 4.51 -8.09
N LEU A 206 0.26 5.70 -8.34
CA LEU A 206 0.15 6.84 -7.46
C LEU A 206 -1.15 7.60 -7.78
N MET A 207 -2.05 7.70 -6.81
CA MET A 207 -3.34 8.38 -6.93
C MET A 207 -3.34 9.66 -6.11
N LEU A 208 -3.34 10.80 -6.82
CA LEU A 208 -2.96 12.10 -6.25
C LEU A 208 -3.89 13.21 -6.74
N PRO A 209 -4.05 14.32 -5.99
CA PRO A 209 -4.76 15.49 -6.49
C PRO A 209 -4.14 16.02 -7.78
N SER A 210 -4.96 16.30 -8.79
CA SER A 210 -4.48 16.81 -10.10
C SER A 210 -3.71 18.13 -9.98
N ARG A 211 -3.96 18.92 -8.92
CA ARG A 211 -3.18 20.12 -8.64
C ARG A 211 -1.69 19.83 -8.40
N ALA A 212 -1.35 18.68 -7.83
CA ALA A 212 0.03 18.31 -7.50
C ALA A 212 0.80 17.77 -8.71
N ILE A 213 0.10 17.19 -9.69
CA ILE A 213 0.71 16.52 -10.84
C ILE A 213 0.76 17.39 -12.11
N ARG A 214 -0.08 18.43 -12.23
CA ARG A 214 -0.14 19.31 -13.41
C ARG A 214 1.20 19.95 -13.77
N ASN A 215 2.03 20.22 -12.77
CA ASN A 215 3.35 20.83 -12.96
C ASN A 215 4.46 19.81 -13.30
N ILE A 216 4.16 18.51 -13.26
CA ILE A 216 5.12 17.46 -13.62
C ILE A 216 5.14 17.33 -15.14
N THR A 217 6.18 17.81 -15.78
CA THR A 217 6.35 17.71 -17.25
C THR A 217 6.88 16.35 -17.69
N ASN A 218 7.61 15.65 -16.82
CA ASN A 218 8.15 14.32 -17.09
C ASN A 218 8.02 13.40 -15.86
N PRO A 219 6.98 12.54 -15.80
CA PRO A 219 6.80 11.59 -14.70
C PRO A 219 7.63 10.31 -14.83
N VAL A 220 8.36 10.11 -15.95
CA VAL A 220 9.09 8.85 -16.22
C VAL A 220 10.11 8.51 -15.13
N PRO A 221 11.04 9.39 -14.70
CA PRO A 221 12.03 9.04 -13.68
C PRO A 221 11.41 8.66 -12.34
N LEU A 222 10.30 9.30 -11.97
CA LEU A 222 9.54 8.96 -10.76
C LEU A 222 9.01 7.52 -10.83
N LEU A 223 8.37 7.17 -11.93
CA LEU A 223 7.72 5.86 -12.11
C LEU A 223 8.76 4.73 -12.26
N GLU A 224 9.89 5.01 -12.90
CA GLU A 224 11.03 4.08 -12.95
C GLU A 224 11.63 3.84 -11.57
N HIS A 225 11.77 4.89 -10.75
CA HIS A 225 12.23 4.75 -9.35
C HIS A 225 11.27 3.87 -8.54
N TRP A 226 9.96 4.09 -8.64
CA TRP A 226 8.99 3.24 -7.94
C TRP A 226 8.99 1.79 -8.43
N ASN A 227 9.23 1.55 -9.74
CA ASN A 227 9.45 0.20 -10.25
C ASN A 227 10.70 -0.44 -9.63
N LEU A 228 11.80 0.32 -9.49
CA LEU A 228 13.02 -0.15 -8.84
C LEU A 228 12.80 -0.52 -7.37
N VAL A 229 12.07 0.33 -6.62
CA VAL A 229 11.66 0.06 -5.23
C VAL A 229 10.87 -1.25 -5.14
N MET A 230 9.84 -1.40 -5.97
CA MET A 230 9.00 -2.61 -6.00
C MET A 230 9.78 -3.87 -6.38
N ASP A 231 10.80 -3.75 -7.25
CA ASP A 231 11.64 -4.87 -7.65
C ASP A 231 12.62 -5.28 -6.55
N HIS A 232 13.18 -4.33 -5.82
CA HIS A 232 13.99 -4.62 -4.64
C HIS A 232 13.15 -5.28 -3.54
N MET A 233 11.94 -4.81 -3.27
CA MET A 233 11.06 -5.48 -2.30
C MET A 233 10.72 -6.91 -2.73
N ALA A 234 10.41 -7.13 -4.01
CA ALA A 234 10.22 -8.49 -4.54
C ALA A 234 11.48 -9.35 -4.40
N ASN A 235 12.66 -8.78 -4.64
CA ASN A 235 13.93 -9.48 -4.51
C ASN A 235 14.20 -9.95 -3.08
N LEU A 236 14.00 -9.07 -2.09
CA LEU A 236 14.20 -9.42 -0.67
C LEU A 236 13.21 -10.49 -0.21
N ALA A 237 11.93 -10.36 -0.61
CA ALA A 237 10.89 -11.36 -0.36
C ALA A 237 11.07 -12.65 -1.18
N ASN A 238 12.09 -12.70 -2.05
CA ASN A 238 12.38 -13.78 -2.98
C ASN A 238 11.18 -14.24 -3.83
N ILE A 239 10.41 -13.27 -4.32
CA ILE A 239 9.31 -13.49 -5.27
C ILE A 239 9.63 -12.89 -6.65
N THR A 240 8.79 -13.17 -7.64
CA THR A 240 8.93 -12.55 -8.97
C THR A 240 8.70 -11.03 -8.91
N SER A 241 9.46 -10.30 -9.73
CA SER A 241 9.24 -8.86 -9.97
C SER A 241 8.03 -8.59 -10.86
N ALA A 242 7.53 -9.59 -11.59
CA ALA A 242 6.27 -9.51 -12.30
C ALA A 242 5.12 -9.51 -11.30
N ARG A 243 4.30 -8.46 -11.33
CA ARG A 243 3.18 -8.31 -10.40
C ARG A 243 1.90 -8.88 -11.01
N ALA A 244 1.11 -9.58 -10.20
CA ALA A 244 -0.21 -10.06 -10.60
C ALA A 244 -1.23 -8.92 -10.73
N ARG A 245 -0.97 -7.78 -10.09
CA ARG A 245 -1.69 -6.52 -10.21
C ARG A 245 -0.79 -5.36 -9.84
N GLU A 246 -1.11 -4.17 -10.31
CA GLU A 246 -0.49 -2.95 -9.81
C GLU A 246 -0.90 -2.73 -8.33
N GLU A 247 0.07 -2.50 -7.45
CA GLU A 247 -0.17 -1.94 -6.11
C GLU A 247 -0.66 -0.49 -6.24
N ARG A 248 -1.21 0.07 -5.17
CA ARG A 248 -1.84 1.39 -5.21
C ARG A 248 -1.42 2.23 -4.01
N PHE A 249 -1.06 3.47 -4.27
CA PHE A 249 -0.77 4.47 -3.25
C PHE A 249 -1.78 5.61 -3.38
N LEU A 250 -2.57 5.85 -2.35
CA LEU A 250 -3.60 6.88 -2.33
C LEU A 250 -3.35 7.87 -1.20
N VAL A 251 -3.36 9.15 -1.53
CA VAL A 251 -3.44 10.20 -0.51
C VAL A 251 -4.91 10.51 -0.22
N ASP A 252 -5.24 10.80 1.03
CA ASP A 252 -6.59 11.04 1.52
C ASP A 252 -6.62 12.24 2.47
N ALA A 253 -7.72 12.99 2.48
CA ALA A 253 -7.94 14.04 3.46
C ALA A 253 -8.09 13.49 4.88
N ASP A 254 -8.51 12.23 5.03
CA ASP A 254 -8.65 11.56 6.31
C ASP A 254 -8.51 10.05 6.16
N ILE A 255 -7.71 9.43 7.04
CA ILE A 255 -7.47 7.98 7.03
C ILE A 255 -7.91 7.36 8.36
N SER A 256 -8.18 6.07 8.32
CA SER A 256 -8.70 5.27 9.43
C SER A 256 -7.69 5.10 10.56
N ALA A 257 -6.39 5.05 10.24
CA ALA A 257 -5.32 4.86 11.21
C ALA A 257 -4.03 5.62 10.85
N GLY A 258 -3.33 6.08 11.88
CA GLY A 258 -1.97 6.63 11.75
C GLY A 258 -1.86 7.86 10.84
N TRP A 259 -0.65 8.05 10.30
CA TRP A 259 -0.33 9.04 9.27
C TRP A 259 -0.33 8.44 7.87
N MET A 260 -0.02 7.15 7.80
CA MET A 260 -0.06 6.28 6.62
C MET A 260 -0.39 4.87 7.12
N HIS A 261 -0.93 4.01 6.25
CA HIS A 261 -1.05 2.59 6.53
C HIS A 261 -1.03 1.75 5.25
N SER A 262 -0.48 0.55 5.38
CA SER A 262 -0.49 -0.49 4.35
C SER A 262 -1.90 -0.97 3.98
N GLY A 263 -1.99 -1.71 2.87
CA GLY A 263 -3.26 -2.13 2.30
C GLY A 263 -3.25 -2.15 0.78
N TYR A 264 -4.45 -2.35 0.22
CA TYR A 264 -4.73 -2.12 -1.19
C TYR A 264 -5.98 -1.25 -1.35
N PRO A 265 -5.83 0.08 -1.44
CA PRO A 265 -4.57 0.83 -1.54
C PRO A 265 -3.78 0.97 -0.23
N VAL A 266 -2.49 1.27 -0.34
CA VAL A 266 -1.71 1.94 0.71
C VAL A 266 -2.22 3.38 0.83
N MET A 267 -2.57 3.79 2.04
CA MET A 267 -3.21 5.08 2.30
C MET A 267 -2.28 6.04 3.04
N ALA A 268 -2.43 7.32 2.78
CA ALA A 268 -1.66 8.37 3.44
C ALA A 268 -2.46 9.66 3.63
N ALA A 269 -2.29 10.32 4.77
CA ALA A 269 -2.91 11.62 5.00
C ALA A 269 -2.25 12.72 4.13
N ASP A 270 -3.07 13.49 3.40
CA ASP A 270 -2.67 14.50 2.40
C ASP A 270 -1.74 15.59 2.97
N MET A 271 -1.86 15.91 4.27
CA MET A 271 -1.29 17.12 4.87
C MET A 271 0.24 17.30 4.77
N TYR A 272 1.01 16.22 4.51
CA TYR A 272 2.44 16.33 4.17
C TYR A 272 2.90 15.30 3.13
N VAL A 273 2.17 14.20 2.96
CA VAL A 273 2.65 13.01 2.24
C VAL A 273 2.74 13.23 0.74
N CYS A 274 1.85 14.08 0.20
CA CYS A 274 1.89 14.49 -1.19
C CYS A 274 3.28 14.99 -1.62
N MET A 275 3.96 15.79 -0.79
CA MET A 275 5.26 16.32 -1.16
C MET A 275 6.33 15.23 -1.31
N TYR A 276 6.25 14.17 -0.52
CA TYR A 276 7.22 13.07 -0.54
C TYR A 276 6.97 12.10 -1.69
N ILE A 277 5.72 11.75 -1.97
CA ILE A 277 5.41 10.64 -2.90
C ILE A 277 5.61 11.02 -4.37
N HIS A 278 5.39 12.28 -4.74
CA HIS A 278 5.41 12.69 -6.16
C HIS A 278 6.68 13.43 -6.59
N VAL A 279 7.56 13.81 -5.66
CA VAL A 279 8.76 14.58 -5.97
C VAL A 279 9.95 13.64 -6.09
N TRP A 280 10.24 13.20 -7.32
CA TRP A 280 11.29 12.21 -7.59
C TRP A 280 12.66 12.64 -7.03
N MET A 281 13.03 13.93 -7.14
CA MET A 281 14.30 14.45 -6.61
C MET A 281 14.41 14.30 -5.10
N HIS A 282 13.30 14.47 -4.39
CA HIS A 282 13.27 14.31 -2.95
C HIS A 282 13.42 12.83 -2.57
N VAL A 283 12.62 11.97 -3.20
CA VAL A 283 12.65 10.51 -2.98
C VAL A 283 14.04 9.94 -3.29
N GLN A 284 14.71 10.40 -4.34
CA GLN A 284 16.05 9.93 -4.68
C GLN A 284 17.11 10.42 -3.69
N ALA A 285 17.04 11.68 -3.26
CA ALA A 285 18.08 12.28 -2.42
C ALA A 285 17.97 11.85 -0.94
N GLN A 286 16.75 11.67 -0.42
CA GLN A 286 16.49 11.42 1.00
C GLN A 286 15.82 10.06 1.25
N GLY A 287 15.41 9.36 0.19
CA GLY A 287 14.53 8.21 0.32
C GLY A 287 13.12 8.63 0.71
N ALA A 288 12.29 7.64 1.06
CA ALA A 288 10.95 7.87 1.54
C ALA A 288 10.60 6.80 2.59
N TRP A 289 11.15 6.92 3.80
CA TRP A 289 11.02 5.90 4.85
C TRP A 289 9.56 5.45 5.05
N GLY A 290 8.63 6.39 5.25
CA GLY A 290 7.20 6.09 5.42
C GLY A 290 6.62 5.30 4.24
N PRO A 291 6.62 5.83 3.01
CA PRO A 291 6.14 5.09 1.84
C PRO A 291 6.80 3.71 1.62
N TYR A 292 8.11 3.58 1.88
CA TYR A 292 8.81 2.29 1.76
C TYR A 292 8.41 1.32 2.87
N HIS A 293 8.18 1.83 4.08
CA HIS A 293 7.68 1.06 5.20
C HIS A 293 6.29 0.51 4.89
N GLU A 294 5.35 1.34 4.45
CA GLU A 294 3.99 0.88 4.13
C GLU A 294 3.95 -0.13 2.98
N LEU A 295 4.74 0.07 1.92
CA LEU A 295 4.87 -0.92 0.86
C LEU A 295 5.59 -2.19 1.35
N GLY A 296 6.49 -2.06 2.31
CA GLY A 296 7.16 -3.18 2.97
C GLY A 296 6.18 -4.10 3.70
N HIS A 297 5.16 -3.56 4.35
CA HIS A 297 4.10 -4.36 4.97
C HIS A 297 3.43 -5.29 3.94
N ASN A 298 3.18 -4.82 2.72
CA ASN A 298 2.64 -5.63 1.61
C ASN A 298 3.58 -6.78 1.16
N HIS A 299 4.79 -6.88 1.69
CA HIS A 299 5.78 -7.93 1.43
C HIS A 299 6.13 -8.77 2.67
N GLN A 300 5.52 -8.49 3.82
CA GLN A 300 5.73 -9.30 5.02
C GLN A 300 4.98 -10.62 4.89
N TRP A 301 5.72 -11.73 4.97
CA TRP A 301 5.12 -13.05 5.05
C TRP A 301 4.53 -13.25 6.45
N SER A 302 3.23 -13.49 6.56
CA SER A 302 2.51 -13.56 7.84
C SER A 302 3.15 -14.55 8.81
N GLU A 303 3.56 -15.71 8.30
CA GLU A 303 4.12 -16.78 9.12
C GLU A 303 5.57 -16.52 9.52
N MET A 304 6.25 -15.50 8.98
CA MET A 304 7.57 -15.05 9.47
C MET A 304 7.46 -14.09 10.65
N GLN A 305 6.26 -13.60 10.95
CA GLN A 305 5.99 -12.65 12.02
C GLN A 305 5.57 -13.37 13.31
N PHE A 306 5.86 -12.74 14.43
CA PHE A 306 5.41 -13.13 15.77
C PHE A 306 5.21 -11.87 16.62
N SER A 307 4.76 -12.02 17.87
CA SER A 307 4.42 -10.88 18.72
C SER A 307 5.52 -9.81 18.74
N GLY A 308 5.15 -8.56 18.47
CA GLY A 308 6.07 -7.41 18.46
C GLY A 308 6.88 -7.20 17.17
N THR A 309 6.75 -8.06 16.14
CA THR A 309 7.58 -7.95 14.93
C THR A 309 6.97 -7.18 13.77
N THR A 310 5.67 -6.90 13.75
CA THR A 310 4.99 -6.28 12.59
C THR A 310 5.71 -5.00 12.14
N GLU A 311 5.93 -4.08 13.07
CA GLU A 311 6.57 -2.78 12.84
C GLU A 311 8.11 -2.84 12.76
N SER A 312 8.69 -3.99 13.10
CA SER A 312 10.15 -4.19 13.14
C SER A 312 10.63 -4.85 11.85
N PHE A 313 9.95 -5.92 11.46
CA PHE A 313 10.31 -6.75 10.31
C PHE A 313 10.07 -6.01 9.00
N VAL A 314 9.03 -5.18 8.91
CA VAL A 314 8.78 -4.29 7.77
C VAL A 314 9.96 -3.35 7.48
N ASN A 315 10.66 -2.90 8.53
CA ASN A 315 11.80 -1.99 8.37
C ASN A 315 13.00 -2.66 7.71
N LEU A 316 13.07 -4.00 7.62
CA LEU A 316 14.06 -4.67 6.78
C LEU A 316 13.87 -4.34 5.30
N PHE A 317 12.64 -4.28 4.81
CA PHE A 317 12.36 -3.85 3.43
C PHE A 317 12.75 -2.40 3.21
N THR A 318 12.45 -1.53 4.19
CA THR A 318 12.80 -0.11 4.12
C THR A 318 14.30 0.09 4.05
N VAL A 319 15.05 -0.50 4.97
CA VAL A 319 16.52 -0.44 4.98
C VAL A 319 17.09 -1.05 3.70
N TYR A 320 16.60 -2.22 3.26
CA TYR A 320 17.05 -2.86 2.03
C TYR A 320 16.87 -1.95 0.82
N VAL A 321 15.68 -1.38 0.62
CA VAL A 321 15.40 -0.48 -0.51
C VAL A 321 16.28 0.76 -0.45
N LEU A 322 16.47 1.37 0.72
CA LEU A 322 17.34 2.54 0.87
C LEU A 322 18.80 2.23 0.50
N GLU A 323 19.32 1.06 0.91
CA GLU A 323 20.66 0.61 0.51
C GLU A 323 20.75 0.36 -1.00
N MET A 324 19.78 -0.36 -1.57
CA MET A 324 19.83 -0.78 -2.97
C MET A 324 19.56 0.35 -3.97
N THR A 325 18.81 1.38 -3.55
CA THR A 325 18.57 2.60 -4.35
C THR A 325 19.69 3.63 -4.21
N GLY A 326 20.70 3.38 -3.38
CA GLY A 326 21.87 4.23 -3.24
C GLY A 326 21.63 5.53 -2.47
N VAL A 327 20.54 5.62 -1.69
CA VAL A 327 20.28 6.78 -0.83
C VAL A 327 21.37 6.84 0.25
N PRO A 328 22.09 7.97 0.42
CA PRO A 328 23.09 8.09 1.46
C PRO A 328 22.49 7.85 2.84
N GLN A 329 23.14 7.02 3.65
CA GLN A 329 22.69 6.68 5.00
C GLN A 329 22.38 7.91 5.87
N THR A 330 23.18 8.97 5.77
CA THR A 330 22.98 10.23 6.49
C THR A 330 21.69 10.98 6.08
N ALA A 331 21.08 10.61 4.96
CA ALA A 331 19.84 11.19 4.47
C ALA A 331 18.61 10.32 4.80
N TRP A 332 18.79 9.13 5.35
CA TRP A 332 17.67 8.24 5.68
C TRP A 332 16.81 8.87 6.79
N GLY A 333 15.49 8.82 6.59
CA GLY A 333 14.54 9.04 7.69
C GLY A 333 14.86 8.09 8.85
N ASN A 334 14.70 8.53 10.09
CA ASN A 334 15.01 7.74 11.29
C ASN A 334 16.48 7.32 11.44
N TRP A 335 17.43 8.06 10.85
CA TRP A 335 18.88 7.79 10.98
C TRP A 335 19.33 7.59 12.44
N ASP A 336 18.79 8.38 13.38
CA ASP A 336 19.11 8.26 14.80
C ASP A 336 18.78 6.88 15.40
N ASN A 337 17.84 6.13 14.81
CA ASN A 337 17.47 4.78 15.27
C ASN A 337 18.24 3.67 14.54
N VAL A 338 18.75 3.91 13.34
CA VAL A 338 19.40 2.87 12.51
C VAL A 338 20.92 3.05 12.34
N SER A 339 21.44 4.22 12.69
CA SER A 339 22.88 4.47 12.74
C SER A 339 23.57 3.52 13.72
N PRO A 340 24.87 3.20 13.53
CA PRO A 340 25.61 2.36 14.47
C PRO A 340 25.54 2.86 15.93
N THR A 341 25.66 4.18 16.13
CA THR A 341 25.58 4.81 17.46
C THR A 341 24.18 4.72 18.05
N GLY A 342 23.16 5.03 17.24
CA GLY A 342 21.76 4.94 17.64
C GLY A 342 21.35 3.55 18.08
N ARG A 343 21.65 2.56 17.25
CA ARG A 343 21.40 1.14 17.55
C ARG A 343 22.15 0.68 18.80
N ALA A 344 23.41 1.10 18.98
CA ALA A 344 24.16 0.78 20.20
C ALA A 344 23.52 1.37 21.46
N ALA A 345 23.00 2.60 21.39
CA ALA A 345 22.28 3.23 22.50
C ALA A 345 20.96 2.52 22.83
N LEU A 346 20.17 2.17 21.80
CA LEU A 346 18.94 1.39 21.96
C LEU A 346 19.21 0.04 22.62
N ARG A 347 20.22 -0.70 22.16
CA ARG A 347 20.65 -1.96 22.77
C ARG A 347 21.06 -1.80 24.23
N ALA A 348 21.93 -0.82 24.51
CA ALA A 348 22.44 -0.60 25.85
C ALA A 348 21.29 -0.31 26.83
N LYS A 349 20.33 0.52 26.42
CA LYS A 349 19.12 0.80 27.19
C LYS A 349 18.28 -0.46 27.42
N TYR A 350 17.99 -1.23 26.37
CA TYR A 350 17.21 -2.47 26.47
C TYR A 350 17.80 -3.44 27.50
N PHE A 351 19.12 -3.62 27.52
CA PHE A 351 19.78 -4.48 28.51
C PHE A 351 19.82 -3.87 29.92
N ALA A 352 20.07 -2.57 30.04
CA ALA A 352 20.09 -1.89 31.34
C ALA A 352 18.73 -1.92 32.06
N ASP A 353 17.64 -1.89 31.29
CA ASP A 353 16.27 -1.90 31.82
C ASP A 353 15.75 -3.33 32.14
N GLY A 354 16.63 -4.34 32.06
CA GLY A 354 16.29 -5.73 32.39
C GLY A 354 15.64 -6.49 31.24
N ALA A 355 16.04 -6.22 29.99
CA ALA A 355 15.74 -6.91 28.73
C ALA A 355 14.59 -7.93 28.81
N ASN A 356 13.43 -7.63 28.25
CA ASN A 356 12.32 -8.56 28.14
C ASN A 356 11.86 -8.66 26.70
N TRP A 357 12.24 -9.73 26.00
CA TRP A 357 11.95 -9.85 24.57
C TRP A 357 10.44 -9.89 24.26
N ALA A 358 9.62 -10.43 25.17
CA ALA A 358 8.19 -10.56 24.93
C ALA A 358 7.44 -9.22 25.07
N ARG A 359 8.06 -8.20 25.69
CA ARG A 359 7.43 -6.90 25.97
C ARG A 359 8.16 -5.72 25.34
N ASP A 360 9.48 -5.70 25.42
CA ASP A 360 10.32 -4.52 25.15
C ASP A 360 11.21 -4.69 23.90
N TRP A 361 11.16 -5.85 23.24
CA TRP A 361 11.82 -6.07 21.95
C TRP A 361 10.83 -5.73 20.83
N ASP A 362 10.71 -4.44 20.54
CA ASP A 362 9.82 -3.89 19.53
C ASP A 362 10.57 -2.98 18.54
N VAL A 363 9.86 -2.58 17.48
CA VAL A 363 10.26 -1.67 16.39
C VAL A 363 11.77 -1.58 16.12
N TRP A 364 12.47 -0.69 16.84
CA TRP A 364 13.87 -0.37 16.62
C TRP A 364 14.84 -1.33 17.30
N VAL A 365 14.51 -1.80 18.49
CA VAL A 365 15.32 -2.81 19.22
C VAL A 365 15.28 -4.13 18.45
N ALA A 366 14.10 -4.50 17.99
CA ALA A 366 13.91 -5.68 17.15
C ALA A 366 14.56 -5.55 15.78
N LEU A 367 14.43 -4.40 15.11
CA LEU A 367 15.13 -4.11 13.86
C LEU A 367 16.64 -4.26 14.01
N ASP A 368 17.22 -3.79 15.12
CA ASP A 368 18.66 -3.93 15.33
C ASP A 368 19.12 -5.39 15.41
N THR A 369 18.35 -6.27 16.08
CA THR A 369 18.62 -7.72 16.07
C THR A 369 18.63 -8.27 14.64
N TYR A 370 17.70 -7.83 13.79
CA TYR A 370 17.66 -8.21 12.39
C TYR A 370 18.84 -7.64 11.59
N LEU A 371 19.21 -6.38 11.82
CA LEU A 371 20.36 -5.76 11.16
C LEU A 371 21.69 -6.43 11.56
N GLN A 372 21.82 -6.94 12.79
CA GLN A 372 22.97 -7.76 13.19
C GLN A 372 23.06 -9.08 12.41
N LEU A 373 21.91 -9.73 12.13
CA LEU A 373 21.88 -10.91 11.26
C LEU A 373 22.24 -10.53 9.82
N LYS A 374 21.77 -9.38 9.32
CA LYS A 374 22.18 -8.84 8.01
C LYS A 374 23.68 -8.56 7.95
N GLU A 375 24.26 -7.98 8.99
CA GLU A 375 25.70 -7.71 9.08
C GLU A 375 26.54 -9.00 9.10
N GLY A 376 26.05 -10.03 9.79
CA GLY A 376 26.71 -11.34 9.88
C GLY A 376 26.62 -12.20 8.61
N PHE A 377 25.48 -12.15 7.89
CA PHE A 377 25.18 -13.11 6.83
C PHE A 377 24.77 -12.50 5.48
N GLY A 378 24.65 -11.18 5.40
CA GLY A 378 24.24 -10.44 4.22
C GLY A 378 22.75 -10.57 3.87
N TRP A 379 22.27 -9.79 2.90
CA TRP A 379 20.86 -9.82 2.48
C TRP A 379 20.39 -11.17 1.92
N ASN A 380 21.31 -11.97 1.37
CA ASN A 380 20.98 -13.29 0.86
C ASN A 380 20.48 -14.24 1.96
N PHE A 381 20.86 -14.01 3.23
CA PHE A 381 20.30 -14.74 4.37
C PHE A 381 18.78 -14.59 4.46
N TYR A 382 18.26 -13.36 4.38
CA TYR A 382 16.82 -13.11 4.41
C TYR A 382 16.10 -13.72 3.21
N ARG A 383 16.70 -13.66 2.02
CA ARG A 383 16.13 -14.30 0.83
C ARG A 383 16.00 -15.82 1.00
N ARG A 384 17.02 -16.48 1.57
CA ARG A 384 16.94 -17.91 1.91
C ARG A 384 15.88 -18.19 2.98
N LEU A 385 15.75 -17.29 3.96
CA LEU A 385 14.73 -17.39 4.99
C LEU A 385 13.32 -17.33 4.39
N TYR A 386 13.06 -16.35 3.52
CA TYR A 386 11.79 -16.26 2.76
C TYR A 386 11.50 -17.54 1.98
N THR A 387 12.47 -18.07 1.23
CA THR A 387 12.31 -19.34 0.52
C THR A 387 11.94 -20.49 1.45
N ALA A 388 12.61 -20.60 2.60
CA ALA A 388 12.34 -21.66 3.55
C ALA A 388 10.90 -21.57 4.08
N TYR A 389 10.44 -20.38 4.48
CA TYR A 389 9.08 -20.15 4.97
C TYR A 389 8.01 -20.39 3.91
N GLN A 390 8.25 -19.96 2.66
CA GLN A 390 7.33 -20.20 1.54
C GLN A 390 7.15 -21.69 1.22
N GLN A 391 8.11 -22.54 1.61
CA GLN A 391 8.07 -24.00 1.40
C GLN A 391 7.55 -24.77 2.63
N MET A 392 7.30 -24.10 3.75
CA MET A 392 6.81 -24.76 4.96
C MET A 392 5.34 -25.18 4.81
N PRO A 393 4.95 -26.34 5.35
CA PRO A 393 3.55 -26.69 5.48
C PRO A 393 2.87 -25.74 6.47
N LEU A 394 1.70 -25.23 6.10
CA LEU A 394 0.91 -24.26 6.87
C LEU A 394 -0.35 -24.93 7.48
N PRO A 395 -0.90 -24.40 8.59
CA PRO A 395 -0.45 -23.21 9.34
C PRO A 395 0.75 -23.51 10.27
N LEU A 396 1.56 -22.49 10.54
CA LEU A 396 2.58 -22.55 11.60
C LEU A 396 1.97 -22.31 12.98
N PRO A 397 2.65 -22.72 14.09
CA PRO A 397 2.22 -22.39 15.44
C PRO A 397 2.08 -20.88 15.66
N ALA A 398 1.11 -20.47 16.48
CA ALA A 398 0.84 -19.05 16.77
C ALA A 398 2.02 -18.33 17.42
N ASP A 399 2.78 -19.03 18.28
CA ASP A 399 4.10 -18.57 18.74
C ASP A 399 5.19 -19.19 17.85
N ASN A 400 5.63 -18.41 16.87
CA ASN A 400 6.57 -18.89 15.87
C ASN A 400 8.05 -18.59 16.18
N VAL A 401 8.36 -18.15 17.40
CA VAL A 401 9.72 -17.79 17.81
C VAL A 401 10.68 -18.97 17.73
N GLN A 402 10.24 -20.16 18.14
CA GLN A 402 11.08 -21.37 18.06
C GLN A 402 11.38 -21.72 16.60
N THR A 403 10.38 -21.69 15.72
CA THR A 403 10.57 -21.90 14.28
C THR A 403 11.50 -20.85 13.69
N TRP A 404 11.37 -19.59 14.09
CA TRP A 404 12.27 -18.51 13.68
C TRP A 404 13.72 -18.82 14.04
N ILE A 405 14.00 -19.18 15.30
CA ILE A 405 15.35 -19.49 15.77
C ILE A 405 15.93 -20.68 15.01
N GLN A 406 15.16 -21.76 14.84
CA GLN A 406 15.61 -22.95 14.13
C GLN A 406 15.86 -22.66 12.64
N THR A 407 14.94 -21.98 11.99
CA THR A 407 15.01 -21.71 10.55
C THR A 407 16.10 -20.71 10.23
N SER A 408 16.21 -19.63 11.00
CA SER A 408 17.32 -18.67 10.87
C SER A 408 18.67 -19.34 11.10
N SER A 409 18.82 -20.21 12.11
CA SER A 409 20.08 -20.95 12.31
C SER A 409 20.44 -21.81 11.10
N LYS A 410 19.47 -22.58 10.57
CA LYS A 410 19.66 -23.41 9.38
C LYS A 410 20.01 -22.58 8.15
N MET A 411 19.36 -21.44 7.93
CA MET A 411 19.60 -20.56 6.77
C MET A 411 20.88 -19.73 6.91
N ALA A 412 21.35 -19.49 8.13
CA ALA A 412 22.66 -18.90 8.40
C ALA A 412 23.79 -19.94 8.27
N GLY A 413 23.48 -21.22 8.45
CA GLY A 413 24.45 -22.33 8.43
C GLY A 413 25.24 -22.44 9.73
N VAL A 414 24.80 -21.77 10.80
CA VAL A 414 25.45 -21.72 12.12
C VAL A 414 24.39 -21.78 13.21
N ASN A 415 24.78 -22.23 14.40
CA ASN A 415 23.92 -22.23 15.57
C ASN A 415 23.76 -20.79 16.11
N LEU A 416 22.55 -20.21 15.98
CA LEU A 416 22.23 -18.87 16.47
C LEU A 416 21.63 -18.85 17.88
N VAL A 417 21.49 -20.00 18.56
CA VAL A 417 20.93 -20.04 19.93
C VAL A 417 21.66 -19.10 20.89
N PRO A 418 23.01 -19.05 20.95
CA PRO A 418 23.69 -18.14 21.86
C PRO A 418 23.38 -16.66 21.57
N PHE A 419 23.15 -16.30 20.31
CA PHE A 419 22.77 -14.95 19.91
C PHE A 419 21.39 -14.57 20.43
N TYR A 420 20.38 -15.43 20.22
CA TYR A 420 19.02 -15.16 20.69
C TYR A 420 18.90 -15.18 22.21
N GLN A 421 19.61 -16.08 22.89
CA GLN A 421 19.69 -16.08 24.36
C GLN A 421 20.28 -14.78 24.91
N LYS A 422 21.27 -14.18 24.22
CA LYS A 422 21.82 -12.86 24.61
C LYS A 422 20.79 -11.75 24.48
N TRP A 423 19.90 -11.81 23.51
CA TRP A 423 18.74 -10.93 23.37
C TRP A 423 17.58 -11.25 24.35
N ASN A 424 17.82 -12.18 25.28
CA ASN A 424 16.87 -12.70 26.27
C ASN A 424 15.69 -13.49 25.70
N PHE A 425 15.78 -14.02 24.47
CA PHE A 425 14.73 -14.90 23.94
C PHE A 425 14.65 -16.20 24.74
N THR A 426 13.43 -16.65 25.01
CA THR A 426 13.18 -17.98 25.56
C THR A 426 13.45 -19.03 24.47
N VAL A 427 14.44 -19.90 24.67
CA VAL A 427 14.79 -20.97 23.73
C VAL A 427 14.53 -22.33 24.38
N THR A 428 13.69 -23.16 23.74
CA THR A 428 13.35 -24.48 24.29
C THR A 428 14.48 -25.49 24.06
N GLN A 429 14.52 -26.56 24.88
CA GLN A 429 15.49 -27.65 24.69
C GLN A 429 15.35 -28.31 23.32
N ASP A 430 14.14 -28.44 22.79
CA ASP A 430 13.90 -28.98 21.45
C ASP A 430 14.55 -28.11 20.37
N THR A 431 14.44 -26.79 20.48
CA THR A 431 15.11 -25.85 19.57
C THR A 431 16.63 -25.98 19.67
N ILE A 432 17.17 -26.07 20.89
CA ILE A 432 18.62 -26.26 21.11
C ILE A 432 19.09 -27.55 20.43
N ASN A 433 18.38 -28.66 20.64
CA ASN A 433 18.71 -29.95 20.05
C ASN A 433 18.61 -29.91 18.52
N ALA A 434 17.59 -29.24 17.97
CA ALA A 434 17.32 -29.16 16.53
C ALA A 434 18.43 -28.46 15.73
N VAL A 435 19.27 -27.65 16.37
CA VAL A 435 20.37 -26.91 15.74
C VAL A 435 21.75 -27.25 16.31
N ALA A 436 21.84 -28.23 17.21
CA ALA A 436 23.07 -28.58 17.92
C ALA A 436 24.21 -29.06 16.99
N SER A 437 23.88 -29.62 15.82
CA SER A 437 24.86 -30.06 14.83
C SER A 437 25.45 -28.93 13.99
N LEU A 438 24.87 -27.73 14.03
CA LEU A 438 25.39 -26.58 13.30
C LEU A 438 26.63 -26.00 14.01
N PRO A 439 27.63 -25.52 13.25
CA PRO A 439 28.82 -24.91 13.84
C PRO A 439 28.48 -23.65 14.63
N THR A 440 29.34 -23.29 15.60
CA THR A 440 29.18 -22.06 16.38
C THR A 440 29.35 -20.82 15.49
N TRP A 441 28.50 -19.81 15.66
CA TRP A 441 28.70 -18.52 15.03
C TRP A 441 29.85 -17.75 15.71
N THR A 442 31.05 -17.85 15.17
CA THR A 442 32.27 -17.26 15.75
C THR A 442 32.25 -15.73 15.75
N SER A 443 31.68 -15.11 14.70
CA SER A 443 31.52 -13.67 14.57
C SER A 443 30.23 -13.10 15.18
N ASN A 444 29.61 -13.83 16.13
CA ASN A 444 28.46 -13.32 16.89
C ASN A 444 28.82 -11.97 17.56
N PRO A 445 28.01 -10.91 17.39
CA PRO A 445 28.32 -9.58 17.90
C PRO A 445 28.38 -9.48 19.44
N PHE A 446 27.90 -10.49 20.17
CA PHE A 446 28.04 -10.59 21.63
C PHE A 446 29.21 -11.45 22.10
N ASN A 447 29.88 -12.17 21.20
CA ASN A 447 31.19 -12.72 21.52
C ASN A 447 32.11 -11.51 21.54
N ALA A 448 32.60 -11.12 22.73
CA ALA A 448 33.44 -9.95 22.89
C ALA A 448 34.46 -9.83 21.73
N GLN A 449 34.49 -8.68 21.06
CA GLN A 449 35.75 -8.24 20.48
C GLN A 449 36.70 -8.17 21.68
N GLY A 450 37.68 -9.08 21.71
CA GLY A 450 38.66 -9.14 22.78
C GLY A 450 39.37 -7.81 22.99
#